data_AF-A0A350XYI1-F1
#
_entry.id   AF-A0A350XYI1-F1
#
_cell.length_a   1.000
_cell.length_b   1.000
_cell.length_c   1.000
_cell.angle_alpha   90.00
_cell.angle_beta   90.00
_cell.angle_gamma   90.00
#
_symmetry.space_group_name_H-M   'P 1'
#
loop_
_entity.id
_entity.type
_entity.pdbx_description
1 polymer ?
#
loop_
_entity_poly.entity_id
_entity_poly.type
_entity_poly.pdbx_seq_one_letter_code
_entity_poly.pdbx_strand_id
1 'polypeptide(L)'
;MKKFISVLSALSLAAALTVGSSAALLGDVDRSGNVNSADALLILKYSVGLAVGDFKSYLADINGDGTINSADALTALRISVGMEESKNIDTLLYEQEEMLDFYNKAIDRTYEKTKKIRGTLEDECDIYIDNEGEHFNEGPEEYEINFVNGKDEEGYTPYAYAPASSLDLMMVSDIKLQKNGDGYTAEVYIKPETVDNFIMDKLYYQYAGGMPIIYQNGDEFEYVFCLTSYPGTYVKAEIDKDGYVTSFYVDVPYSTNSYIEYYVDGECCHNEIKEEGRRQHHIYIETV
;
A
#
# COMPACT_ATOMS: atom_id res chain seq x y z
N MET A 1 32.73 -7.62 40.35
CA MET A 1 33.07 -6.27 39.83
C MET A 1 32.11 -5.95 38.70
N LYS A 2 31.41 -4.82 38.85
CA LYS A 2 30.61 -4.00 37.89
C LYS A 2 29.57 -4.66 36.96
N LYS A 3 28.32 -4.25 37.21
CA LYS A 3 27.11 -4.32 36.36
C LYS A 3 27.13 -3.20 35.30
N PHE A 4 26.45 -3.40 34.17
CA PHE A 4 25.87 -2.38 33.26
C PHE A 4 24.68 -3.11 32.56
N ILE A 5 23.37 -2.89 32.78
CA ILE A 5 22.47 -1.72 32.57
C ILE A 5 22.69 -1.14 31.16
N SER A 6 21.90 -1.53 30.14
CA SER A 6 20.51 -1.16 29.75
C SER A 6 20.41 0.08 28.87
N VAL A 7 19.44 0.05 27.95
CA VAL A 7 18.86 1.18 27.21
C VAL A 7 19.75 1.75 26.10
N LEU A 8 19.43 1.35 24.87
CA LEU A 8 19.86 2.03 23.66
C LEU A 8 18.90 3.20 23.42
N SER A 9 19.10 4.30 24.16
CA SER A 9 18.55 5.61 23.85
C SER A 9 19.68 6.47 23.30
N ALA A 10 19.68 6.73 21.98
CA ALA A 10 20.20 7.94 21.36
C ALA A 10 20.22 7.79 19.82
N LEU A 11 19.15 8.22 19.16
CA LEU A 11 19.32 9.23 18.13
C LEU A 11 18.57 10.48 18.57
N SER A 12 19.25 11.28 19.37
CA SER A 12 19.04 12.72 19.38
C SER A 12 19.49 13.25 18.03
N LEU A 13 18.55 13.52 17.11
CA LEU A 13 18.81 14.38 15.96
C LEU A 13 18.15 15.75 16.19
N ALA A 14 18.62 16.43 17.23
CA ALA A 14 18.43 17.86 17.37
C ALA A 14 19.81 18.52 17.25
N ALA A 15 19.89 19.48 16.32
CA ALA A 15 21.02 20.36 16.01
C ALA A 15 22.13 19.78 15.10
N ALA A 16 21.91 19.86 13.78
CA ALA A 16 22.66 20.79 12.93
C ALA A 16 22.21 20.69 11.47
N LEU A 17 21.22 21.49 11.06
CA LEU A 17 21.06 21.99 9.69
C LEU A 17 20.31 23.31 9.77
N THR A 18 21.05 24.41 9.88
CA THR A 18 20.54 25.73 9.51
C THR A 18 20.53 25.80 7.99
N VAL A 19 19.49 25.24 7.38
CA VAL A 19 19.08 25.56 6.01
C VAL A 19 17.70 26.16 6.17
N GLY A 20 17.51 27.39 5.71
CA GLY A 20 16.22 28.06 5.72
C GLY A 20 15.24 27.41 4.75
N SER A 21 14.83 26.17 5.03
CA SER A 21 13.61 25.60 4.50
C SER A 21 12.49 26.10 5.40
N SER A 22 11.61 26.93 4.86
CA SER A 22 10.35 27.20 5.55
C SER A 22 9.58 25.88 5.53
N ALA A 23 9.61 25.16 6.64
CA ALA A 23 8.81 23.97 6.85
C ALA A 23 7.37 24.26 6.40
N ALA A 24 6.86 23.46 5.45
CA ALA A 24 5.49 23.61 5.01
C ALA A 24 4.54 23.09 6.10
N LEU A 25 3.48 23.84 6.38
CA LEU A 25 2.49 23.50 7.40
C LEU A 25 1.26 22.88 6.76
N LEU A 26 0.78 21.75 7.29
CA LEU A 26 -0.47 21.14 6.86
C LEU A 26 -1.61 22.10 7.18
N GLY A 27 -2.37 22.50 6.16
CA GLY A 27 -3.40 23.52 6.22
C GLY A 27 -2.99 24.91 5.75
N ASP A 28 -1.71 25.19 5.49
CA ASP A 28 -1.20 26.49 5.01
C ASP A 28 -1.27 26.55 3.47
N VAL A 29 -2.49 26.47 2.92
CA VAL A 29 -2.75 26.26 1.49
C VAL A 29 -2.35 27.46 0.62
N ASP A 30 -2.11 28.63 1.20
CA ASP A 30 -1.54 29.79 0.52
C ASP A 30 -0.03 30.00 0.75
N ARG A 31 0.62 29.15 1.57
CA ARG A 31 2.03 29.25 1.98
C ARG A 31 2.37 30.61 2.63
N SER A 32 1.44 31.19 3.37
CA SER A 32 1.68 32.38 4.17
C SER A 32 2.52 32.09 5.43
N GLY A 33 2.70 30.81 5.77
CA GLY A 33 3.42 30.34 6.95
C GLY A 33 2.55 30.24 8.19
N ASN A 34 1.23 30.43 8.07
CA ASN A 34 0.29 30.33 9.19
C ASN A 34 -1.02 29.70 8.73
N VAL A 35 -1.48 28.64 9.41
CA VAL A 35 -2.82 28.08 9.17
C VAL A 35 -3.88 28.96 9.82
N ASN A 36 -4.69 29.63 9.02
CA ASN A 36 -5.67 30.60 9.49
C ASN A 36 -6.97 30.60 8.67
N SER A 37 -7.83 31.60 8.89
CA SER A 37 -9.13 31.71 8.21
C SER A 37 -9.02 32.00 6.70
N ALA A 38 -7.89 32.53 6.22
CA ALA A 38 -7.61 32.67 4.79
C ALA A 38 -7.52 31.29 4.14
N ASP A 39 -6.79 30.36 4.73
CA ASP A 39 -6.68 28.98 4.25
C ASP A 39 -8.03 28.27 4.21
N ALA A 40 -8.79 28.40 5.30
CA ALA A 40 -10.15 27.84 5.37
C ALA A 40 -11.06 28.36 4.24
N LEU A 41 -10.96 29.66 3.91
CA LEU A 41 -11.72 30.24 2.81
C LEU A 41 -11.27 29.69 1.44
N LEU A 42 -9.97 29.50 1.24
CA LEU A 42 -9.43 28.94 -0.01
C LEU A 42 -9.85 27.49 -0.18
N ILE A 43 -9.81 26.68 0.89
CA ILE A 43 -10.32 25.31 0.92
C ILE A 43 -11.81 25.26 0.57
N LEU A 44 -12.63 26.13 1.17
CA LEU A 44 -14.07 26.19 0.85
C LEU A 44 -14.32 26.56 -0.62
N LYS A 45 -13.60 27.56 -1.15
CA LYS A 45 -13.69 27.95 -2.57
C LYS A 45 -13.32 26.78 -3.48
N TYR A 46 -12.23 26.09 -3.17
CA TYR A 46 -11.80 24.90 -3.90
C TYR A 46 -12.87 23.80 -3.85
N SER A 47 -13.43 23.53 -2.66
CA SER A 47 -14.45 22.50 -2.44
C SER A 47 -15.73 22.69 -3.26
N VAL A 48 -16.07 23.94 -3.60
CA VAL A 48 -17.23 24.26 -4.44
C VAL A 48 -16.89 24.47 -5.93
N GLY A 49 -15.67 24.11 -6.34
CA GLY A 49 -15.20 24.19 -7.74
C GLY A 49 -14.91 25.61 -8.23
N LEU A 50 -14.75 26.58 -7.33
CA LEU A 50 -14.30 27.92 -7.73
C LEU A 50 -12.79 27.91 -8.01
N ALA A 51 -12.37 28.63 -9.04
CA ALA A 51 -10.96 28.78 -9.35
C ALA A 51 -10.25 29.55 -8.22
N VAL A 52 -9.17 28.95 -7.68
CA VAL A 52 -8.34 29.54 -6.62
C VAL A 52 -6.90 29.63 -7.12
N GLY A 53 -6.36 30.85 -7.20
CA GLY A 53 -4.96 31.07 -7.55
C GLY A 53 -4.03 30.66 -6.42
N ASP A 54 -2.87 30.08 -6.77
CA ASP A 54 -1.80 29.68 -5.84
C ASP A 54 -2.16 28.68 -4.72
N PHE A 55 -3.35 28.07 -4.77
CA PHE A 55 -3.81 27.04 -3.84
C PHE A 55 -2.93 25.78 -3.87
N LYS A 56 -2.45 25.34 -2.71
CA LYS A 56 -1.65 24.11 -2.55
C LYS A 56 -2.54 22.97 -2.06
N SER A 57 -3.12 22.22 -2.99
CA SER A 57 -4.02 21.11 -2.68
C SER A 57 -3.38 20.02 -1.80
N TYR A 58 -2.08 19.77 -1.94
CA TYR A 58 -1.35 18.81 -1.10
C TYR A 58 -1.24 19.23 0.38
N LEU A 59 -1.64 20.46 0.73
CA LEU A 59 -1.72 20.98 2.09
C LEU A 59 -3.14 20.99 2.65
N ALA A 60 -4.14 20.69 1.82
CA ALA A 60 -5.52 21.07 2.08
C ALA A 60 -6.37 19.96 2.73
N ASP A 61 -5.92 18.70 2.68
CA ASP A 61 -6.50 17.59 3.42
C ASP A 61 -5.91 17.57 4.84
N ILE A 62 -6.47 18.40 5.72
CA ILE A 62 -5.93 18.66 7.05
C ILE A 62 -6.37 17.56 8.02
N ASN A 63 -7.58 17.02 7.82
CA ASN A 63 -8.10 15.97 8.68
C ASN A 63 -7.63 14.56 8.27
N GLY A 64 -7.02 14.41 7.09
CA GLY A 64 -6.43 13.17 6.58
C GLY A 64 -7.47 12.14 6.15
N ASP A 65 -8.67 12.58 5.75
CA ASP A 65 -9.74 11.69 5.28
C ASP A 65 -9.67 11.39 3.77
N GLY A 66 -8.70 11.97 3.07
CA GLY A 66 -8.47 11.79 1.64
C GLY A 66 -9.30 12.72 0.75
N THR A 67 -10.17 13.57 1.32
CA THR A 67 -11.11 14.41 0.58
C THR A 67 -11.04 15.87 1.03
N ILE A 68 -10.51 16.76 0.18
CA ILE A 68 -10.48 18.21 0.46
C ILE A 68 -11.91 18.78 0.46
N ASN A 69 -12.45 19.07 1.63
CA ASN A 69 -13.84 19.55 1.78
C ASN A 69 -14.02 20.55 2.94
N SER A 70 -15.27 20.82 3.33
CA SER A 70 -15.58 21.77 4.42
C SER A 70 -15.11 21.30 5.81
N ALA A 71 -14.86 20.01 6.00
CA ALA A 71 -14.27 19.44 7.21
C ALA A 71 -12.82 19.92 7.39
N ASP A 72 -12.03 20.02 6.32
CA ASP A 72 -10.68 20.58 6.37
C ASP A 72 -10.72 22.06 6.68
N ALA A 73 -11.63 22.82 6.05
CA ALA A 73 -11.79 24.23 6.35
C ALA A 73 -12.18 24.47 7.82
N LEU A 74 -13.02 23.62 8.40
CA LEU A 74 -13.34 23.66 9.82
C LEU A 74 -12.08 23.38 10.68
N THR A 75 -11.27 22.41 10.28
CA THR A 75 -10.01 22.06 10.95
C THR A 75 -9.02 23.24 10.93
N ALA A 76 -8.85 23.90 9.77
CA ALA A 76 -8.06 25.13 9.65
C ALA A 76 -8.55 26.25 10.58
N LEU A 77 -9.87 26.45 10.70
CA LEU A 77 -10.44 27.42 11.62
C LEU A 77 -10.18 27.06 13.09
N ARG A 78 -10.28 25.77 13.46
CA ARG A 78 -9.96 25.29 14.81
C ARG A 78 -8.49 25.51 15.15
N ILE A 79 -7.58 25.28 14.20
CA ILE A 79 -6.16 25.61 14.33
C ILE A 79 -5.98 27.12 14.51
N SER A 80 -6.64 27.94 13.68
CA SER A 80 -6.56 29.40 13.74
C SER A 80 -6.93 29.99 15.11
N VAL A 81 -7.82 29.33 15.85
CA VAL A 81 -8.25 29.75 17.19
C VAL A 81 -7.55 29.00 18.32
N GLY A 82 -6.52 28.20 18.02
CA GLY A 82 -5.74 27.45 18.99
C GLY A 82 -6.49 26.30 19.65
N MET A 83 -7.55 25.81 19.03
CA MET A 83 -8.25 24.59 19.48
C MET A 83 -7.54 23.32 19.00
N GLU A 84 -6.68 23.43 17.99
CA GLU A 84 -5.88 22.35 17.40
C GLU A 84 -4.52 22.91 16.93
N GLU A 85 -3.57 22.05 16.60
CA GLU A 85 -2.24 22.43 16.11
C GLU A 85 -2.04 21.98 14.67
N SER A 86 -1.47 22.85 13.82
CA SER A 86 -1.03 22.46 12.47
C SER A 86 0.23 21.62 12.56
N LYS A 87 0.28 20.56 11.77
CA LYS A 87 1.43 19.66 11.69
C LYS A 87 2.43 20.17 10.65
N ASN A 88 3.71 20.08 10.98
CA ASN A 88 4.78 20.31 10.02
C ASN A 88 4.88 19.12 9.06
N ILE A 89 4.88 19.38 7.76
CA ILE A 89 4.91 18.35 6.72
C ILE A 89 6.24 17.63 6.67
N ASP A 90 7.35 18.31 6.96
CA ASP A 90 8.65 17.67 7.06
C ASP A 90 8.65 16.66 8.23
N THR A 91 7.92 16.97 9.31
CA THR A 91 7.71 16.03 10.43
C THR A 91 6.78 14.88 10.06
N LEU A 92 5.69 15.13 9.33
CA LEU A 92 4.77 14.09 8.85
C LEU A 92 5.44 13.12 7.87
N LEU A 93 6.22 13.64 6.92
CA LEU A 93 7.00 12.83 5.99
C LEU A 93 8.04 12.00 6.75
N TYR A 94 8.73 12.59 7.71
CA TYR A 94 9.67 11.87 8.58
C TYR A 94 8.98 10.76 9.40
N GLU A 95 7.80 11.01 9.98
CA GLU A 95 7.01 10.01 10.69
C GLU A 95 6.60 8.86 9.75
N GLN A 96 6.15 9.15 8.52
CA GLN A 96 5.83 8.12 7.52
C GLN A 96 7.07 7.32 7.09
N GLU A 97 8.23 7.96 6.89
CA GLU A 97 9.50 7.27 6.60
C GLU A 97 9.88 6.32 7.73
N GLU A 98 9.80 6.76 8.99
CA GLU A 98 10.10 5.90 10.15
C GLU A 98 9.12 4.72 10.28
N MET A 99 7.82 4.95 10.07
CA MET A 99 6.81 3.90 10.09
C MET A 99 7.05 2.87 8.97
N LEU A 100 7.39 3.33 7.77
CA LEU A 100 7.63 2.46 6.63
C LEU A 100 8.94 1.67 6.78
N ASP A 101 10.00 2.30 7.30
CA ASP A 101 11.24 1.63 7.67
C ASP A 101 11.01 0.54 8.72
N PHE A 102 10.20 0.83 9.76
CA PHE A 102 9.81 -0.16 10.75
C PHE A 102 9.06 -1.35 10.14
N TYR A 103 8.06 -1.07 9.29
CA TYR A 103 7.28 -2.10 8.59
C TYR A 103 8.18 -3.00 7.74
N ASN A 104 9.00 -2.42 6.86
CA ASN A 104 9.91 -3.14 5.97
C ASN A 104 10.89 -4.02 6.77
N LYS A 105 11.49 -3.48 7.84
CA LYS A 105 12.41 -4.23 8.71
C LYS A 105 11.72 -5.38 9.47
N ALA A 106 10.46 -5.20 9.88
CA ALA A 106 9.69 -6.26 10.51
C ALA A 106 9.49 -7.43 9.54
N ILE A 107 9.20 -7.15 8.26
CA ILE A 107 9.07 -8.17 7.21
C ILE A 107 10.39 -8.91 6.99
N ASP A 108 11.49 -8.19 6.73
CA ASP A 108 12.80 -8.81 6.50
C ASP A 108 13.20 -9.74 7.65
N ARG A 109 13.09 -9.25 8.88
CA ARG A 109 13.36 -10.02 10.10
C ARG A 109 12.49 -11.28 10.18
N THR A 110 11.22 -11.17 9.80
CA THR A 110 10.26 -12.27 9.83
C THR A 110 10.64 -13.33 8.81
N TYR A 111 10.86 -12.94 7.57
CA TYR A 111 11.13 -13.86 6.47
C TYR A 111 12.45 -14.62 6.66
N GLU A 112 13.46 -14.02 7.29
CA GLU A 112 14.69 -14.71 7.70
C GLU A 112 14.45 -15.87 8.69
N LYS A 113 13.34 -15.83 9.43
CA LYS A 113 12.98 -16.80 10.48
C LYS A 113 11.75 -17.62 10.13
N THR A 114 11.12 -17.39 9.00
CA THR A 114 9.93 -18.12 8.59
C THR A 114 10.22 -19.60 8.40
N LYS A 115 9.43 -20.44 9.07
CA LYS A 115 9.38 -21.88 8.84
C LYS A 115 8.17 -22.29 8.03
N LYS A 116 7.08 -21.54 8.16
CA LYS A 116 5.81 -21.87 7.55
C LYS A 116 4.99 -20.63 7.27
N ILE A 117 4.32 -20.65 6.13
CA ILE A 117 3.22 -19.75 5.80
C ILE A 117 1.97 -20.61 5.64
N ARG A 118 0.85 -20.13 6.18
CA ARG A 118 -0.49 -20.60 5.85
C ARG A 118 -1.32 -19.44 5.37
N GLY A 119 -2.27 -19.66 4.48
CA GLY A 119 -3.21 -18.62 4.16
C GLY A 119 -4.48 -19.10 3.48
N THR A 120 -5.39 -18.15 3.34
CA THR A 120 -6.57 -18.27 2.47
C THR A 120 -6.48 -17.25 1.35
N LEU A 121 -7.02 -17.63 0.19
CA LEU A 121 -7.19 -16.79 -0.99
C LEU A 121 -8.67 -16.79 -1.37
N GLU A 122 -9.27 -15.60 -1.46
CA GLU A 122 -10.63 -15.38 -1.94
C GLU A 122 -10.58 -14.43 -3.13
N ASP A 123 -11.30 -14.76 -4.20
CA ASP A 123 -11.40 -13.97 -5.42
C ASP A 123 -12.87 -13.71 -5.76
N GLU A 124 -13.22 -12.45 -5.99
CA GLU A 124 -14.53 -12.05 -6.50
C GLU A 124 -14.30 -11.19 -7.75
N CYS A 125 -14.80 -11.64 -8.91
CA CYS A 125 -14.61 -10.91 -10.15
C CYS A 125 -15.78 -11.04 -11.12
N ASP A 126 -15.99 -10.01 -11.92
CA ASP A 126 -16.82 -10.04 -13.11
C ASP A 126 -15.91 -10.19 -14.34
N ILE A 127 -16.12 -11.25 -15.13
CA ILE A 127 -15.38 -11.51 -16.35
C ILE A 127 -16.30 -11.29 -17.54
N TYR A 128 -15.85 -10.49 -18.49
CA TYR A 128 -16.52 -10.20 -19.74
C TYR A 128 -15.71 -10.71 -20.91
N ILE A 129 -16.30 -11.58 -21.72
CA ILE A 129 -15.73 -12.07 -22.97
C ILE A 129 -16.57 -11.51 -24.11
N ASP A 130 -15.96 -10.70 -24.98
CA ASP A 130 -16.62 -10.04 -26.12
C ASP A 130 -17.96 -9.35 -25.76
N ASN A 131 -18.01 -8.74 -24.56
CA ASN A 131 -19.16 -8.05 -23.94
C ASN A 131 -20.23 -8.94 -23.29
N GLU A 132 -20.06 -10.26 -23.25
CA GLU A 132 -20.89 -11.16 -22.45
C GLU A 132 -20.23 -11.40 -21.09
N GLY A 133 -20.95 -11.12 -20.01
CA GLY A 133 -20.39 -11.09 -18.65
C GLY A 133 -20.94 -12.18 -17.75
N GLU A 134 -20.05 -12.76 -16.93
CA GLU A 134 -20.39 -13.65 -15.83
C GLU A 134 -19.70 -13.20 -14.54
N HIS A 135 -20.38 -13.41 -13.41
CA HIS A 135 -19.88 -13.11 -12.08
C HIS A 135 -19.33 -14.37 -11.42
N PHE A 136 -18.13 -14.28 -10.87
CA PHE A 136 -17.41 -15.35 -10.20
C PHE A 136 -17.09 -14.97 -8.76
N ASN A 137 -17.22 -15.97 -7.89
CA ASN A 137 -16.80 -15.89 -6.51
C ASN A 137 -16.12 -17.22 -6.17
N GLU A 138 -14.81 -17.17 -5.98
CA GLU A 138 -13.94 -18.31 -5.74
C GLU A 138 -13.28 -18.22 -4.36
N GLY A 139 -13.17 -19.38 -3.72
CA GLY A 139 -12.52 -19.52 -2.41
C GLY A 139 -13.47 -19.59 -1.20
N PRO A 140 -12.92 -19.55 0.03
CA PRO A 140 -11.48 -19.46 0.30
C PRO A 140 -10.73 -20.72 -0.10
N GLU A 141 -9.68 -20.56 -0.90
CA GLU A 141 -8.69 -21.60 -1.13
C GLU A 141 -7.63 -21.55 -0.05
N GLU A 142 -7.38 -22.69 0.62
CA GLU A 142 -6.36 -22.78 1.66
C GLU A 142 -5.02 -23.27 1.09
N TYR A 143 -3.93 -22.66 1.54
CA TYR A 143 -2.57 -23.10 1.20
C TYR A 143 -1.66 -23.14 2.43
N GLU A 144 -0.68 -24.05 2.38
CA GLU A 144 0.40 -24.15 3.37
C GLU A 144 1.74 -24.35 2.66
N ILE A 145 2.74 -23.57 3.05
CA ILE A 145 4.08 -23.61 2.47
C ILE A 145 5.10 -23.75 3.59
N ASN A 146 5.99 -24.73 3.45
CA ASN A 146 7.03 -25.04 4.43
C ASN A 146 8.39 -24.57 3.90
N PHE A 147 9.19 -23.96 4.78
CA PHE A 147 10.50 -23.41 4.44
C PHE A 147 11.61 -24.14 5.19
N VAL A 148 12.63 -24.56 4.46
CA VAL A 148 13.87 -25.16 4.97
C VAL A 148 15.04 -24.29 4.56
N ASN A 149 15.77 -23.74 5.54
CA ASN A 149 16.85 -22.77 5.31
C ASN A 149 16.39 -21.54 4.49
N GLY A 150 15.18 -21.05 4.77
CA GLY A 150 14.61 -19.84 4.16
C GLY A 150 14.04 -20.04 2.75
N LYS A 151 13.92 -21.28 2.27
CA LYS A 151 13.38 -21.60 0.95
C LYS A 151 12.41 -22.78 1.00
N ASP A 152 11.43 -22.79 0.10
CA ASP A 152 10.56 -23.94 -0.13
C ASP A 152 11.21 -25.01 -1.04
N GLU A 153 10.43 -25.98 -1.51
CA GLU A 153 10.90 -27.05 -2.38
C GLU A 153 11.28 -26.60 -3.80
N GLU A 154 10.69 -25.51 -4.27
CA GLU A 154 10.97 -24.91 -5.59
C GLU A 154 12.10 -23.86 -5.52
N GLY A 155 12.58 -23.55 -4.32
CA GLY A 155 13.68 -22.64 -4.06
C GLY A 155 13.25 -21.18 -3.87
N TYR A 156 11.95 -20.92 -3.77
CA TYR A 156 11.37 -19.62 -3.48
C TYR A 156 11.45 -19.28 -2.00
N THR A 157 11.60 -17.99 -1.71
CA THR A 157 11.62 -17.43 -0.36
C THR A 157 10.22 -17.00 0.05
N PRO A 158 9.97 -16.66 1.33
CA PRO A 158 8.68 -16.13 1.78
C PRO A 158 8.16 -14.93 0.97
N TYR A 159 9.04 -14.14 0.36
CA TYR A 159 8.68 -13.04 -0.54
C TYR A 159 7.79 -13.50 -1.71
N ALA A 160 7.80 -14.79 -2.08
CA ALA A 160 6.94 -15.36 -3.11
C ALA A 160 5.46 -15.45 -2.74
N TYR A 161 5.15 -15.39 -1.44
CA TYR A 161 3.84 -15.80 -0.94
C TYR A 161 3.23 -14.79 0.03
N ALA A 162 3.87 -13.63 0.21
CA ALA A 162 3.45 -12.59 1.16
C ALA A 162 4.04 -11.21 0.78
N PRO A 163 3.52 -10.10 1.35
CA PRO A 163 3.92 -8.73 1.02
C PRO A 163 5.43 -8.44 1.02
N ALA A 164 5.83 -7.47 0.19
CA ALA A 164 7.22 -7.06 0.03
C ALA A 164 7.71 -6.12 1.15
N SER A 165 9.02 -6.15 1.44
CA SER A 165 9.70 -5.28 2.41
C SER A 165 10.46 -4.11 1.78
N SER A 166 10.27 -3.85 0.49
CA SER A 166 11.02 -2.83 -0.25
C SER A 166 10.17 -1.62 -0.64
N LEU A 167 9.12 -1.32 0.14
CA LEU A 167 8.25 -0.18 -0.12
C LEU A 167 8.96 1.14 0.21
N ASP A 168 8.74 2.16 -0.62
CA ASP A 168 9.15 3.54 -0.35
C ASP A 168 7.95 4.51 -0.39
N LEU A 169 8.16 5.77 0.00
CA LEU A 169 7.10 6.80 0.03
C LEU A 169 6.53 7.16 -1.36
N MET A 170 7.23 6.82 -2.44
CA MET A 170 6.68 6.98 -3.79
C MET A 170 5.67 5.88 -4.09
N MET A 171 5.82 4.69 -3.51
CA MET A 171 4.92 3.55 -3.68
C MET A 171 3.68 3.62 -2.78
N VAL A 172 3.77 4.20 -1.57
CA VAL A 172 2.64 4.26 -0.63
C VAL A 172 1.88 5.59 -0.69
N SER A 173 0.56 5.54 -0.57
CA SER A 173 -0.29 6.72 -0.37
C SER A 173 -0.42 7.09 1.10
N ASP A 174 -0.41 6.10 1.99
CA ASP A 174 -0.46 6.31 3.43
C ASP A 174 0.08 5.09 4.19
N ILE A 175 0.55 5.31 5.41
CA ILE A 175 0.93 4.26 6.35
C ILE A 175 0.56 4.68 7.77
N LYS A 176 -0.12 3.79 8.49
CA LYS A 176 -0.53 3.99 9.88
C LYS A 176 0.06 2.89 10.74
N LEU A 177 0.73 3.27 11.82
CA LEU A 177 1.25 2.34 12.82
C LEU A 177 0.51 2.56 14.15
N GLN A 178 -0.20 1.53 14.61
CA GLN A 178 -0.90 1.55 15.89
C GLN A 178 -0.25 0.57 16.85
N LYS A 179 0.06 1.02 18.07
CA LYS A 179 0.49 0.11 19.15
C LYS A 179 -0.72 -0.60 19.74
N ASN A 180 -0.69 -1.93 19.78
CA ASN A 180 -1.76 -2.77 20.30
C ASN A 180 -1.18 -3.73 21.36
N GLY A 181 -1.39 -3.39 22.64
CA GLY A 181 -0.76 -4.09 23.75
C GLY A 181 0.76 -3.95 23.70
N ASP A 182 1.47 -5.09 23.63
CA ASP A 182 2.93 -5.12 23.49
C ASP A 182 3.40 -5.18 22.03
N GLY A 183 2.49 -5.37 21.07
CA GLY A 183 2.78 -5.41 19.63
C GLY A 183 2.27 -4.19 18.88
N TYR A 184 2.20 -4.31 17.56
CA TYR A 184 1.81 -3.25 16.63
C TYR A 184 0.91 -3.78 15.51
N THR A 185 0.07 -2.92 14.98
CA THR A 185 -0.62 -3.13 13.71
C THR A 185 -0.15 -2.06 12.74
N ALA A 186 0.29 -2.47 11.56
CA ALA A 186 0.64 -1.57 10.47
C ALA A 186 -0.41 -1.67 9.35
N GLU A 187 -1.00 -0.55 8.97
CA GLU A 187 -1.92 -0.44 7.84
C GLU A 187 -1.23 0.37 6.75
N VAL A 188 -1.02 -0.24 5.60
CA VAL A 188 -0.29 0.34 4.46
C VAL A 188 -1.25 0.44 3.28
N TYR A 189 -1.37 1.63 2.72
CA TYR A 189 -2.16 1.92 1.53
C TYR A 189 -1.20 2.21 0.38
N ILE A 190 -1.28 1.38 -0.64
CA ILE A 190 -0.31 1.36 -1.73
C ILE A 190 -0.96 2.01 -2.95
N LYS A 191 -0.21 2.89 -3.61
CA LYS A 191 -0.75 3.76 -4.67
C LYS A 191 -1.28 2.95 -5.85
N PRO A 192 -2.21 3.54 -6.63
CA PRO A 192 -2.63 2.96 -7.88
C PRO A 192 -1.44 2.73 -8.82
N GLU A 193 -1.45 1.62 -9.55
CA GLU A 193 -0.47 1.32 -10.57
C GLU A 193 -1.11 0.57 -11.75
N THR A 194 -0.36 0.42 -12.85
CA THR A 194 -0.79 -0.39 -13.98
C THR A 194 0.41 -1.17 -14.51
N VAL A 195 0.21 -2.46 -14.68
CA VAL A 195 1.24 -3.45 -14.94
C VAL A 195 0.91 -4.17 -16.24
N ASP A 196 1.88 -4.21 -17.14
CA ASP A 196 1.84 -5.06 -18.32
C ASP A 196 2.28 -6.47 -17.92
N ASN A 197 1.31 -7.38 -17.80
CA ASN A 197 1.53 -8.75 -17.36
C ASN A 197 2.19 -9.61 -18.44
N PHE A 198 2.23 -9.16 -19.69
CA PHE A 198 2.91 -9.88 -20.77
C PHE A 198 4.44 -9.88 -20.59
N ILE A 199 5.01 -8.89 -19.87
CA ILE A 199 6.45 -8.72 -19.65
C ILE A 199 6.94 -9.45 -18.38
N MET A 200 6.18 -10.38 -17.82
CA MET A 200 6.57 -11.13 -16.62
C MET A 200 7.55 -12.28 -16.93
N ASP A 201 8.71 -11.97 -17.52
CA ASP A 201 9.83 -12.92 -17.72
C ASP A 201 10.46 -13.41 -16.39
N LYS A 202 10.12 -12.76 -15.29
CA LYS A 202 10.39 -13.15 -13.90
C LYS A 202 9.17 -12.75 -13.08
N LEU A 203 8.95 -13.43 -11.95
CA LEU A 203 8.06 -13.00 -10.86
C LEU A 203 8.56 -11.64 -10.31
N TYR A 204 8.47 -10.58 -11.10
CA TYR A 204 8.57 -9.22 -10.63
C TYR A 204 7.28 -9.01 -9.85
N TYR A 205 7.39 -9.22 -8.55
CA TYR A 205 6.38 -8.85 -7.59
C TYR A 205 5.84 -7.47 -7.96
N GLN A 206 4.52 -7.36 -7.90
CA GLN A 206 3.78 -6.11 -7.96
C GLN A 206 4.59 -5.00 -7.25
N TYR A 207 4.85 -3.89 -7.95
CA TYR A 207 5.51 -2.73 -7.34
C TYR A 207 4.67 -2.17 -6.18
N ALA A 208 3.39 -2.53 -6.09
CA ALA A 208 2.52 -2.28 -4.96
C ALA A 208 2.54 -3.35 -3.84
N GLY A 209 3.52 -4.25 -3.74
CA GLY A 209 3.79 -5.03 -2.52
C GLY A 209 2.67 -5.95 -1.98
N GLY A 210 1.63 -6.25 -2.77
CA GLY A 210 0.40 -6.93 -2.32
C GLY A 210 0.23 -8.41 -2.69
N MET A 211 1.02 -8.93 -3.64
CA MET A 211 0.88 -10.21 -4.38
C MET A 211 0.18 -10.03 -5.75
N PRO A 212 0.92 -10.10 -6.88
CA PRO A 212 0.38 -9.85 -8.21
C PRO A 212 -0.60 -10.94 -8.65
N ILE A 213 -1.56 -10.56 -9.49
CA ILE A 213 -2.36 -11.51 -10.26
C ILE A 213 -1.55 -11.96 -11.46
N ILE A 214 -1.30 -13.26 -11.54
CA ILE A 214 -0.49 -13.86 -12.60
C ILE A 214 -1.43 -14.52 -13.61
N TYR A 215 -1.35 -14.06 -14.86
CA TYR A 215 -2.01 -14.70 -15.99
C TYR A 215 -0.97 -15.56 -16.73
N GLN A 216 -1.32 -16.82 -17.00
CA GLN A 216 -0.44 -17.78 -17.66
C GLN A 216 -1.09 -18.26 -18.95
N ASN A 217 -0.29 -18.51 -19.99
CA ASN A 217 -0.78 -19.14 -21.21
C ASN A 217 -1.23 -20.57 -20.92
N GLY A 218 -2.35 -20.96 -21.52
CA GLY A 218 -2.82 -22.33 -21.50
C GLY A 218 -2.27 -23.14 -22.68
N ASP A 219 -2.52 -24.45 -22.66
CA ASP A 219 -2.22 -25.32 -23.81
C ASP A 219 -3.09 -25.00 -25.04
N GLU A 220 -4.27 -24.38 -24.84
CA GLU A 220 -5.29 -24.15 -25.86
C GLU A 220 -5.44 -22.69 -26.28
N PHE A 221 -4.82 -21.75 -25.57
CA PHE A 221 -4.90 -20.31 -25.84
C PHE A 221 -3.65 -19.58 -25.35
N GLU A 222 -3.33 -18.47 -26.00
CA GLU A 222 -2.21 -17.61 -25.63
C GLU A 222 -2.72 -16.19 -25.31
N TYR A 223 -2.29 -15.62 -24.20
CA TYR A 223 -2.40 -14.19 -23.97
C TYR A 223 -1.42 -13.46 -24.90
N VAL A 224 -1.95 -12.62 -25.77
CA VAL A 224 -1.15 -11.79 -26.68
C VAL A 224 -1.05 -10.35 -26.17
N PHE A 225 -1.97 -9.94 -25.30
CA PHE A 225 -1.87 -8.72 -24.50
C PHE A 225 -2.56 -8.94 -23.15
N CYS A 226 -1.98 -8.43 -22.06
CA CYS A 226 -2.61 -8.45 -20.75
C CYS A 226 -2.11 -7.27 -19.91
N LEU A 227 -3.01 -6.33 -19.64
CA LEU A 227 -2.73 -5.13 -18.86
C LEU A 227 -3.65 -5.10 -17.64
N THR A 228 -3.06 -5.13 -16.45
CA THR A 228 -3.80 -5.04 -15.18
C THR A 228 -3.58 -3.69 -14.52
N SER A 229 -4.67 -3.00 -14.18
CA SER A 229 -4.68 -1.80 -13.37
C SER A 229 -5.11 -2.14 -11.95
N TYR A 230 -4.33 -1.67 -10.98
CA TYR A 230 -4.64 -1.77 -9.57
C TYR A 230 -5.00 -0.35 -9.10
N PRO A 231 -6.25 -0.06 -8.68
CA PRO A 231 -6.63 1.26 -8.18
C PRO A 231 -6.02 1.60 -6.81
N GLY A 232 -5.40 0.63 -6.14
CA GLY A 232 -4.68 0.78 -4.89
C GLY A 232 -4.80 -0.49 -4.05
N THR A 233 -3.75 -0.86 -3.32
CA THR A 233 -3.73 -2.08 -2.51
C THR A 233 -3.73 -1.73 -1.03
N TYR A 234 -4.54 -2.43 -0.23
CA TYR A 234 -4.51 -2.31 1.22
C TYR A 234 -3.82 -3.52 1.84
N VAL A 235 -2.82 -3.26 2.68
CA VAL A 235 -2.12 -4.29 3.45
C VAL A 235 -2.22 -3.97 4.93
N LYS A 236 -2.69 -4.94 5.71
CA LYS A 236 -2.68 -4.88 7.17
C LYS A 236 -1.76 -5.95 7.73
N ALA A 237 -0.72 -5.56 8.44
CA ALA A 237 0.20 -6.46 9.12
C ALA A 237 -0.01 -6.41 10.64
N GLU A 238 -0.10 -7.58 11.27
CA GLU A 238 -0.03 -7.72 12.72
C GLU A 238 1.40 -8.09 13.11
N ILE A 239 1.98 -7.33 14.03
CA ILE A 239 3.39 -7.42 14.43
C ILE A 239 3.46 -7.66 15.94
N ASP A 240 4.18 -8.69 16.35
CA ASP A 240 4.33 -9.03 17.77
C ASP A 240 5.28 -8.09 18.53
N LYS A 241 5.39 -8.33 19.84
CA LYS A 241 6.26 -7.55 20.75
C LYS A 241 7.75 -7.62 20.42
N ASP A 242 8.18 -8.64 19.70
CA ASP A 242 9.57 -8.88 19.31
C ASP A 242 9.86 -8.32 17.90
N GLY A 243 8.84 -7.74 17.26
CA GLY A 243 8.92 -7.10 15.95
C GLY A 243 8.85 -8.09 14.79
N TYR A 244 8.23 -9.25 14.99
CA TYR A 244 7.94 -10.21 13.91
C TYR A 244 6.51 -10.04 13.43
N VAL A 245 6.31 -10.06 12.13
CA VAL A 245 4.99 -10.12 11.52
C VAL A 245 4.40 -11.51 11.76
N THR A 246 3.21 -11.56 12.37
CA THR A 246 2.49 -12.81 12.62
C THR A 246 1.44 -13.09 11.56
N SER A 247 0.89 -12.05 10.94
CA SER A 247 -0.08 -12.20 9.86
C SER A 247 -0.19 -10.98 8.97
N PHE A 248 -0.66 -11.20 7.75
CA PHE A 248 -1.13 -10.17 6.84
C PHE A 248 -2.60 -10.39 6.48
N TYR A 249 -3.32 -9.30 6.30
CA TYR A 249 -4.49 -9.24 5.43
C TYR A 249 -4.13 -8.35 4.24
N VAL A 250 -4.40 -8.82 3.03
CA VAL A 250 -4.11 -8.09 1.80
C VAL A 250 -5.36 -8.03 0.95
N ASP A 251 -5.71 -6.84 0.50
CA ASP A 251 -6.90 -6.57 -0.30
C ASP A 251 -6.50 -5.84 -1.58
N VAL A 252 -6.67 -6.52 -2.71
CA VAL A 252 -6.17 -6.13 -4.02
C VAL A 252 -7.35 -6.00 -4.99
N PRO A 253 -8.02 -4.85 -5.05
CA PRO A 253 -8.90 -4.55 -6.16
C PRO A 253 -8.08 -4.45 -7.46
N TYR A 254 -8.67 -4.85 -8.58
CA TYR A 254 -8.02 -4.81 -9.88
C TYR A 254 -9.01 -4.70 -11.04
N SER A 255 -8.51 -4.27 -12.19
CA SER A 255 -9.16 -4.47 -13.47
C SER A 255 -8.14 -4.88 -14.52
N THR A 256 -8.45 -5.92 -15.27
CA THR A 256 -7.60 -6.44 -16.33
C THR A 256 -8.28 -6.27 -17.67
N ASN A 257 -7.53 -5.80 -18.66
CA ASN A 257 -7.91 -5.89 -20.06
C ASN A 257 -6.89 -6.77 -20.76
N SER A 258 -7.37 -7.82 -21.40
CA SER A 258 -6.53 -8.79 -22.07
C SER A 258 -7.12 -9.23 -23.40
N TYR A 259 -6.26 -9.80 -24.22
CA TYR A 259 -6.55 -10.30 -25.55
C TYR A 259 -5.89 -11.66 -25.67
N ILE A 260 -6.71 -12.67 -25.97
CA ILE A 260 -6.25 -14.04 -26.18
C ILE A 260 -6.43 -14.47 -27.63
N GLU A 261 -5.52 -15.30 -28.11
CA GLU A 261 -5.61 -16.01 -29.38
C GLU A 261 -5.68 -17.52 -29.14
N TYR A 262 -6.51 -18.21 -29.93
CA TYR A 262 -6.61 -19.67 -29.93
C TYR A 262 -6.98 -20.18 -31.33
N TYR A 263 -6.86 -21.48 -31.58
CA TYR A 263 -7.07 -22.05 -32.90
C TYR A 263 -8.25 -23.03 -32.93
N VAL A 264 -9.17 -22.84 -33.87
CA VAL A 264 -10.30 -23.75 -34.14
C VAL A 264 -10.22 -24.20 -35.60
N ASP A 265 -10.11 -25.51 -35.83
CA ASP A 265 -9.98 -26.10 -37.18
C ASP A 265 -8.85 -25.47 -38.05
N GLY A 266 -7.80 -24.96 -37.40
CA GLY A 266 -6.67 -24.30 -38.06
C GLY A 266 -6.88 -22.81 -38.36
N GLU A 267 -8.03 -22.24 -38.01
CA GLU A 267 -8.28 -20.80 -38.06
C GLU A 267 -7.96 -20.16 -36.70
N CYS A 268 -7.24 -19.03 -36.73
CA CYS A 268 -6.97 -18.25 -35.52
C CYS A 268 -8.23 -17.46 -35.14
N CYS A 269 -8.73 -17.72 -33.94
CA CYS A 269 -9.81 -16.98 -33.30
C CYS A 269 -9.21 -16.03 -32.26
N HIS A 270 -9.99 -15.02 -31.90
CA HIS A 270 -9.58 -14.04 -30.90
C HIS A 270 -10.75 -13.61 -30.02
N ASN A 271 -10.46 -13.35 -28.75
CA ASN A 271 -11.44 -12.85 -27.79
C ASN A 271 -10.83 -11.70 -26.97
N GLU A 272 -11.61 -10.65 -26.78
CA GLU A 272 -11.29 -9.60 -25.81
C GLU A 272 -11.85 -10.00 -24.45
N ILE A 273 -11.00 -9.96 -23.43
CA ILE A 273 -11.37 -10.31 -22.06
C ILE A 273 -11.16 -9.09 -21.17
N LYS A 274 -12.23 -8.68 -20.50
CA LYS A 274 -12.17 -7.68 -19.43
C LYS A 274 -12.54 -8.34 -18.12
N GLU A 275 -11.74 -8.08 -17.09
CA GLU A 275 -11.98 -8.54 -15.74
C GLU A 275 -12.02 -7.33 -14.79
N GLU A 276 -12.98 -7.31 -13.89
CA GLU A 276 -13.03 -6.35 -12.78
C GLU A 276 -13.23 -7.16 -11.50
N GLY A 277 -12.31 -7.06 -10.56
CA GLY A 277 -12.33 -7.95 -9.42
C GLY A 277 -11.59 -7.45 -8.20
N ARG A 278 -11.59 -8.33 -7.19
CA ARG A 278 -10.97 -8.12 -5.90
C ARG A 278 -10.40 -9.44 -5.40
N ARG A 279 -9.11 -9.43 -5.10
CA ARG A 279 -8.37 -10.56 -4.53
C ARG A 279 -8.03 -10.29 -3.08
N GLN A 280 -8.35 -11.22 -2.19
CA GLN A 280 -8.15 -11.09 -0.75
C GLN A 280 -7.31 -12.24 -0.21
N HIS A 281 -6.24 -11.90 0.50
CA HIS A 281 -5.36 -12.86 1.16
C HIS A 281 -5.41 -12.68 2.68
N HIS A 282 -5.55 -13.78 3.40
CA HIS A 282 -5.23 -13.83 4.83
C HIS A 282 -4.04 -14.75 5.02
N ILE A 283 -2.93 -14.22 5.52
CA ILE A 283 -1.65 -14.91 5.59
C ILE A 283 -1.21 -14.98 7.05
N TYR A 284 -0.80 -16.16 7.51
CA TYR A 284 -0.27 -16.40 8.85
C TYR A 284 1.15 -16.93 8.73
N ILE A 285 2.06 -16.38 9.55
CA ILE A 285 3.49 -16.69 9.48
C ILE A 285 3.95 -17.29 10.81
N GLU A 286 4.61 -18.44 10.73
CA GLU A 286 5.27 -19.06 11.87
C GLU A 286 6.79 -18.89 11.78
N THR A 287 7.40 -18.32 12.81
CA THR A 287 8.84 -18.08 12.94
C THR A 287 9.54 -19.07 13.89
N VAL A 288 10.88 -19.08 13.90
CA VAL A 288 11.72 -19.98 14.74
C VAL A 288 11.80 -19.57 16.20
#